data_AF-A0A0Q7IQ82-F1
#
_entry.id   AF-A0A0Q7IQ82-F1
#
_cell.length_a   1.000
_cell.length_b   1.000
_cell.length_c   1.000
_cell.angle_alpha   90.00
_cell.angle_beta   90.00
_cell.angle_gamma   90.00
#
_symmetry.space_group_name_H-M   'P 1'
#
loop_
_entity.id
_entity.type
_entity.pdbx_description
1 polymer ?
#
loop_
_entity_poly.entity_id
_entity_poly.type
_entity_poly.pdbx_seq_one_letter_code
_entity_poly.pdbx_strand_id
1 'polypeptide(L)'
;MKLTADHLADLEAYLAKLTPRGVWATIDRDALAAHLGVRRLELARLLTKAQAKRGIVVDGDRVRFVTKAEFSPTRRKPNISRLLSVAAELVREIDEESSPQ
;
A
#
# COMPACT_ATOMS: atom_id res chain seq x y z
N MET A 1 -16.68 12.80 14.12
CA MET A 1 -17.64 11.69 14.16
C MET A 1 -16.90 10.44 14.62
N LYS A 2 -17.58 9.39 15.10
CA LYS A 2 -16.92 8.13 15.48
C LYS A 2 -16.95 7.18 14.29
N LEU A 3 -15.80 6.60 13.93
CA LEU A 3 -15.67 5.57 12.90
C LEU A 3 -16.42 4.30 13.35
N THR A 4 -17.59 4.03 12.77
CA THR A 4 -18.40 2.82 13.01
C THR A 4 -17.97 1.66 12.11
N ALA A 5 -18.42 0.44 12.44
CA ALA A 5 -18.19 -0.76 11.64
C ALA A 5 -18.83 -0.69 10.24
N ASP A 6 -19.92 0.08 10.10
CA ASP A 6 -20.66 0.25 8.84
C ASP A 6 -19.79 0.91 7.76
N HIS A 7 -19.00 1.93 8.11
CA HIS A 7 -18.11 2.59 7.15
C HIS A 7 -17.06 1.64 6.56
N LEU A 8 -16.65 0.60 7.30
CA LEU A 8 -15.72 -0.40 6.80
C LEU A 8 -16.40 -1.31 5.77
N ALA A 9 -17.66 -1.69 6.03
CA ALA A 9 -18.45 -2.51 5.12
C ALA A 9 -18.80 -1.75 3.83
N ASP A 10 -19.17 -0.47 3.95
CA ASP A 10 -19.45 0.38 2.79
C ASP A 10 -18.21 0.61 1.93
N LEU A 11 -17.05 0.85 2.56
CA LEU A 11 -15.77 0.93 1.86
C LEU A 11 -15.46 -0.37 1.11
N GLU A 12 -15.69 -1.52 1.75
CA GLU A 12 -15.45 -2.83 1.14
C GLU A 12 -16.35 -3.06 -0.08
N ALA A 13 -17.65 -2.75 0.04
CA ALA A 13 -18.60 -2.85 -1.05
C ALA A 13 -18.26 -1.91 -2.21
N TYR A 14 -17.82 -0.67 -1.91
CA TYR A 14 -17.38 0.29 -2.91
C TYR A 14 -16.13 -0.20 -3.67
N LEU A 15 -15.11 -0.63 -2.94
CA LEU A 15 -13.88 -1.15 -3.53
C LEU A 15 -14.13 -2.42 -4.34
N ALA A 16 -15.03 -3.30 -3.91
CA ALA A 16 -15.31 -4.57 -4.58
C ALA A 16 -15.93 -4.34 -5.97
N LYS A 17 -16.75 -3.29 -6.10
CA LYS A 17 -17.29 -2.85 -7.40
C LYS A 17 -16.22 -2.29 -8.32
N LEU A 18 -15.25 -1.56 -7.76
CA LEU A 18 -14.15 -0.94 -8.52
C LEU A 18 -13.06 -1.93 -8.95
N THR A 19 -12.82 -2.98 -8.16
CA THR A 19 -11.72 -3.92 -8.39
C THR A 19 -12.17 -5.38 -8.44
N PRO A 20 -13.11 -5.76 -9.34
CA PRO A 20 -13.78 -7.06 -9.33
C PRO A 20 -12.86 -8.27 -9.64
N ARG A 21 -11.59 -8.07 -9.96
CA ARG A 21 -10.62 -9.14 -10.26
C ARG A 21 -9.25 -8.94 -9.61
N GLY A 22 -9.16 -8.16 -8.54
CA GLY A 22 -7.86 -7.79 -7.97
C GLY A 22 -7.01 -6.99 -8.97
N VAL A 23 -7.64 -6.18 -9.80
CA VAL A 23 -6.93 -5.22 -10.66
C VAL A 23 -6.73 -3.94 -9.85
N TRP A 24 -5.65 -3.22 -10.12
CA TRP A 24 -5.45 -1.89 -9.57
C TRP A 24 -6.48 -0.92 -10.16
N ALA A 25 -7.34 -0.36 -9.32
CA ALA A 25 -8.19 0.76 -9.67
C ALA A 25 -7.67 2.03 -9.04
N THR A 26 -7.81 3.15 -9.75
CA THR A 26 -7.57 4.48 -9.18
C THR A 26 -8.83 4.93 -8.45
N ILE A 27 -8.68 5.43 -7.23
CA ILE A 27 -9.76 5.99 -6.43
C ILE A 27 -9.56 7.49 -6.28
N ASP A 28 -10.64 8.24 -6.46
CA ASP A 28 -10.71 9.61 -6.00
C ASP A 28 -10.99 9.61 -4.49
N ARG A 29 -10.00 10.01 -3.70
CA ARG A 29 -10.08 10.02 -2.24
C ARG A 29 -11.07 11.05 -1.70
N ASP A 30 -11.31 12.15 -2.41
CA ASP A 30 -12.29 13.15 -2.00
C ASP A 30 -13.70 12.65 -2.26
N ALA A 31 -13.94 12.14 -3.46
CA ALA A 31 -15.22 11.55 -3.81
C ALA A 31 -15.56 10.37 -2.88
N LEU A 32 -14.58 9.53 -2.55
CA LEU A 32 -14.75 8.40 -1.64
C LEU A 32 -15.01 8.85 -0.19
N ALA A 33 -14.28 9.86 0.29
CA ALA A 33 -14.50 10.41 1.62
C ALA A 33 -15.91 11.03 1.74
N ALA A 34 -16.33 11.79 0.72
CA ALA A 34 -17.66 12.37 0.64
C ALA A 34 -18.76 11.29 0.56
N HIS A 35 -18.55 10.24 -0.25
CA HIS A 35 -19.50 9.12 -0.38
C HIS A 35 -19.73 8.39 0.96
N LEU A 36 -18.66 8.21 1.73
CA LEU A 36 -18.71 7.57 3.04
C LEU A 36 -19.09 8.54 4.18
N GLY A 37 -19.25 9.85 3.90
CA GLY A 37 -19.53 10.86 4.91
C GLY A 37 -18.42 11.07 5.95
N VAL A 38 -17.17 10.74 5.60
CA VAL A 38 -16.01 10.81 6.51
C VAL A 38 -15.01 11.88 6.08
N ARG A 39 -14.14 12.33 6.99
CA ARG A 39 -13.03 13.22 6.63
C ARG A 39 -11.91 12.44 5.93
N ARG A 40 -11.10 13.12 5.09
CA ARG A 40 -9.90 12.53 4.45
C ARG A 40 -9.00 11.75 5.42
N LEU A 41 -8.76 12.29 6.62
CA LEU A 41 -7.93 11.64 7.64
C LEU A 41 -8.57 10.33 8.15
N GLU A 42 -9.90 10.31 8.27
CA GLU A 42 -10.65 9.13 8.70
C GLU A 42 -10.69 8.08 7.59
N LEU A 43 -10.83 8.48 6.33
CA LEU A 43 -10.69 7.61 5.17
C LEU A 43 -9.30 6.95 5.13
N ALA A 44 -8.23 7.72 5.34
CA ALA A 44 -6.87 7.16 5.40
C ALA A 44 -6.75 6.09 6.49
N ARG A 45 -7.32 6.33 7.68
CA ARG A 45 -7.36 5.34 8.77
C ARG A 45 -8.19 4.10 8.42
N LEU A 46 -9.31 4.26 7.71
CA LEU A 46 -10.13 3.15 7.22
C LEU A 46 -9.36 2.29 6.22
N LEU A 47 -8.69 2.93 5.25
CA LEU A 47 -7.85 2.25 4.26
C LEU A 47 -6.71 1.47 4.93
N THR A 48 -5.99 2.06 5.91
CA THR A 48 -4.96 1.34 6.68
C THR A 48 -5.54 0.13 7.43
N LYS A 49 -6.72 0.29 8.06
CA LYS A 49 -7.38 -0.82 8.75
C LYS A 49 -7.82 -1.94 7.79
N ALA A 50 -8.37 -1.58 6.64
CA ALA A 50 -8.77 -2.53 5.62
C ALA A 50 -7.55 -3.25 5.04
N GLN A 51 -6.42 -2.58 4.83
CA GLN A 51 -5.16 -3.20 4.40
C GLN A 51 -4.66 -4.25 5.40
N ALA A 52 -4.76 -3.97 6.70
CA ALA A 52 -4.34 -4.90 7.74
C ALA A 52 -5.29 -6.11 7.93
N LYS A 53 -6.60 -5.93 7.74
CA LYS A 53 -7.62 -6.93 8.12
C LYS A 53 -8.35 -7.61 6.98
N ARG A 54 -8.44 -6.97 5.80
CA ARG A 54 -9.31 -7.38 4.69
C ARG A 54 -8.53 -7.74 3.42
N GLY A 55 -7.21 -7.60 3.42
CA GLY A 55 -6.38 -7.96 2.26
C GLY A 55 -6.58 -7.01 1.09
N ILE A 56 -6.63 -5.70 1.35
CA ILE A 56 -6.48 -4.69 0.29
C ILE A 56 -5.06 -4.14 0.30
N VAL A 57 -4.57 -3.66 -0.84
CA VAL A 57 -3.33 -2.88 -0.93
C VAL A 57 -3.66 -1.52 -1.50
N VAL A 58 -3.09 -0.49 -0.89
CA VAL A 58 -3.20 0.90 -1.32
C VAL A 58 -1.79 1.37 -1.69
N ASP A 59 -1.64 1.95 -2.88
CA ASP A 59 -0.41 2.55 -3.38
C ASP A 59 -0.73 3.90 -4.02
N GLY A 60 -0.41 4.99 -3.33
CA GLY A 60 -0.91 6.32 -3.70
C GLY A 60 -2.43 6.31 -3.85
N ASP A 61 -2.93 6.77 -4.99
CA ASP A 61 -4.37 6.80 -5.30
C ASP A 61 -4.89 5.49 -5.91
N ARG A 62 -4.08 4.44 -5.94
CA ARG A 62 -4.47 3.14 -6.47
C ARG A 62 -4.79 2.16 -5.35
N VAL A 63 -5.79 1.34 -5.58
CA VAL A 63 -6.24 0.29 -4.65
C VAL A 63 -6.49 -1.00 -5.40
N ARG A 64 -6.25 -2.13 -4.74
CA ARG A 64 -6.47 -3.48 -5.27
C ARG A 64 -6.88 -4.43 -4.14
N PHE A 65 -7.84 -5.32 -4.40
CA PHE A 65 -8.02 -6.51 -3.57
C PHE A 65 -6.93 -7.54 -3.84
N VAL A 66 -6.35 -8.04 -2.75
CA VAL A 66 -5.39 -9.12 -2.74
C VAL A 66 -6.18 -10.40 -2.48
N THR A 67 -6.01 -11.41 -3.34
CA THR A 67 -6.67 -12.70 -3.11
C THR A 67 -6.09 -13.37 -1.85
N LYS A 68 -6.82 -14.28 -1.20
CA LYS A 68 -6.30 -15.04 -0.05
C LYS A 68 -4.97 -15.75 -0.34
N ALA A 69 -4.74 -16.15 -1.59
CA ALA A 69 -3.49 -16.76 -2.05
C ALA A 69 -2.30 -15.78 -2.03
N GLU A 70 -2.55 -14.51 -2.38
CA GLU A 70 -1.55 -13.44 -2.34
C GLU A 70 -1.39 -12.86 -0.91
N PHE A 71 -2.42 -12.95 -0.07
CA PHE A 71 -2.40 -12.53 1.34
C PHE A 71 -1.52 -13.43 2.23
N SER A 72 -0.86 -14.45 1.68
CA SER A 72 -0.01 -15.35 2.45
C SER A 72 1.09 -14.56 3.18
N PRO A 73 1.08 -14.50 4.52
CA PRO A 73 2.03 -13.71 5.31
C PRO A 73 3.48 -14.24 5.23
N THR A 74 3.68 -15.37 4.55
CA THR A 74 4.97 -16.06 4.38
C THR A 74 5.83 -15.54 3.22
N ARG A 75 5.40 -14.54 2.45
CA ARG A 75 6.19 -13.98 1.34
C ARG A 75 6.48 -12.48 1.43
N ARG A 76 6.76 -11.97 2.63
CA ARG A 76 7.48 -10.69 2.81
C ARG A 76 8.54 -10.80 3.88
N LYS A 77 9.59 -11.58 3.63
CA LYS A 77 10.92 -11.14 4.03
C LYS A 77 11.40 -10.22 2.91
N PRO A 78 11.53 -8.90 3.11
CA PRO A 78 12.38 -8.13 2.21
C PRO A 78 13.74 -8.82 2.21
N ASN A 79 14.24 -9.19 1.03
CA ASN A 79 15.58 -9.71 0.86
C ASN A 79 16.55 -8.53 1.05
N ILE A 80 16.64 -8.02 2.29
CA ILE A 80 17.54 -6.94 2.70
C ILE A 80 18.98 -7.34 2.37
N SER A 81 19.29 -8.64 2.42
CA SER A 81 20.57 -9.20 1.97
C SER A 81 20.90 -8.86 0.52
N ARG A 82 19.91 -8.78 -0.40
CA ARG A 82 20.16 -8.47 -1.81
C ARG A 82 20.33 -6.97 -2.07
N LEU A 83 19.71 -6.11 -1.25
CA LEU A 83 19.88 -4.66 -1.32
C LEU A 83 21.21 -4.20 -0.70
N LEU A 84 21.70 -4.88 0.34
CA LEU A 84 23.02 -4.60 0.92
C LEU A 84 24.18 -5.05 0.02
N SER A 85 24.03 -6.14 -0.74
CA SER A 85 25.09 -6.60 -1.66
C SER A 85 25.36 -5.63 -2.81
N VAL A 86 24.33 -4.95 -3.35
CA VAL A 86 24.50 -3.98 -4.45
C VAL A 86 25.08 -2.65 -3.94
N ALA A 87 24.69 -2.21 -2.74
CA ALA A 87 25.21 -0.97 -2.15
C ALA A 87 26.69 -1.09 -1.73
N ALA A 88 27.20 -2.29 -1.47
CA ALA A 88 28.58 -2.52 -1.08
C ALA A 88 29.57 -2.54 -2.27
N GLU A 89 29.12 -2.91 -3.48
CA GLU A 89 29.98 -2.84 -4.68
C GLU A 89 30.14 -1.39 -5.17
N LEU A 90 29.12 -0.55 -5.04
CA LEU A 90 29.16 0.84 -5.52
C LEU A 90 30.10 1.77 -4.71
N VAL A 91 30.49 1.38 -3.49
CA VAL A 91 31.33 2.21 -2.60
C VAL A 91 32.83 2.04 -2.89
N ARG A 92 33.23 1.03 -3.68
CA ARG A 92 34.66 0.77 -3.98
C ARG A 92 35.23 1.58 -5.15
N GLU A 93 34.41 2.21 -5.98
CA GLU A 93 34.90 3.01 -7.12
C GLU A 93 35.24 4.47 -6.77
N ILE A 94 34.94 4.94 -5.55
CA ILE A 94 35.07 6.38 -5.22
C ILE A 94 36.40 6.73 -4.51
N ASP A 95 37.25 5.74 -4.17
CA ASP A 95 38.50 5.99 -3.42
C ASP A 95 39.77 6.06 -4.29
N GLU A 96 39.74 5.63 -5.56
CA GLU A 96 40.94 5.57 -6.41
C GLU A 96 41.28 6.87 -7.17
N GLU A 97 40.39 7.88 -7.19
CA GLU A 97 40.56 9.11 -8.00
C GLU A 97 41.08 10.32 -7.19
N SER A 98 41.70 10.11 -6.02
CA SER A 98 42.22 11.21 -5.18
C SER A 98 43.63 10.97 -4.64
N SER A 99 44.53 10.48 -5.49
CA SER A 99 45.98 10.65 -5.29
C SER A 99 46.52 11.73 -6.23
N PRO A 100 46.77 12.96 -5.75
CA PRO A 100 47.56 13.94 -6.49
C PRO A 100 49.03 13.50 -6.52
N GLN A 101 49.59 13.38 -7.72
CA GLN A 101 51.04 13.52 -7.94
C GLN A 101 51.33 14.92 -8.46
#